data_AF-A0A1Z4BM53-F1
#
_entry.id   AF-A0A1Z4BM53-F1
#
_cell.length_a   1.000
_cell.length_b   1.000
_cell.length_c   1.000
_cell.angle_alpha   90.00
_cell.angle_beta   90.00
_cell.angle_gamma   90.00
#
_symmetry.space_group_name_H-M   'P 1'
#
loop_
_entity.id
_entity.type
_entity.pdbx_description
1 polymer ?
#
loop_
_entity_poly.entity_id
_entity_poly.type
_entity_poly.pdbx_seq_one_letter_code
_entity_poly.pdbx_strand_id
1 'polypeptide(L)'
;MIYYKISIFIILSLALKCAIGKGDNIPKNSISNSTLIEGVNTSASFIKNIELKQYKYKGSYIEDLKLDTFQKKDFRLEFFNFLKEQDFEKEEYAQVFFIKLLLVRIQQKDEAILYDILNHIFKDDSLGYYLEDYNVYLYQLFLYKPHFFIKNAYKYGDSSIIDYINHSLPNALLTNEKTIKNDMGEILKENDNQLLISEQQVDLFSLAALKNKIKKQSVIEVFYAPSLKTGWKEKTAVYYNIYNYINEEISTSLTVEERKYFEENFYPMFQDYIVKNK
;
A
#
# COMPACT_ATOMS: atom_id res chain seq x y z
N MET A 1 -49.87 29.84 30.33
CA MET A 1 -50.53 29.67 29.02
C MET A 1 -49.47 29.80 27.94
N ILE A 2 -48.83 28.69 27.59
CA ILE A 2 -47.77 28.65 26.57
C ILE A 2 -48.34 27.85 25.41
N TYR A 3 -48.62 28.57 24.31
CA TYR A 3 -49.21 28.03 23.10
C TYR A 3 -48.15 27.35 22.22
N TYR A 4 -48.50 26.17 21.71
CA TYR A 4 -47.81 25.47 20.62
C TYR A 4 -47.66 26.37 19.38
N LYS A 5 -46.52 26.25 18.67
CA LYS A 5 -46.47 26.51 17.23
C LYS A 5 -45.59 25.49 16.51
N ILE A 6 -46.29 24.55 15.88
CA ILE A 6 -45.83 23.74 14.77
C ILE A 6 -45.56 24.68 13.58
N SER A 7 -44.43 24.51 12.90
CA SER A 7 -44.24 25.03 11.55
C SER A 7 -43.59 23.95 10.70
N ILE A 8 -44.47 23.24 10.00
CA ILE A 8 -44.22 22.54 8.75
C ILE A 8 -43.97 23.62 7.68
N PHE A 9 -43.12 23.32 6.69
CA PHE A 9 -43.09 23.79 5.28
C PHE A 9 -41.63 23.65 4.77
N ILE A 10 -41.25 23.19 3.58
CA ILE A 10 -41.88 22.61 2.38
C ILE A 10 -40.73 21.86 1.67
N ILE A 11 -40.97 20.67 1.13
CA ILE A 11 -40.18 20.10 0.04
C ILE A 11 -40.73 20.70 -1.25
N LEU A 12 -39.95 21.51 -1.97
CA LEU A 12 -40.22 21.82 -3.37
C LEU A 12 -38.95 21.64 -4.20
N SER A 13 -39.08 20.68 -5.11
CA SER A 13 -38.12 20.23 -6.10
C SER A 13 -37.95 21.18 -7.28
N LEU A 14 -36.78 21.08 -7.92
CA LEU A 14 -36.45 21.40 -9.31
C LEU A 14 -36.47 22.87 -9.76
N ALA A 15 -35.26 23.39 -10.03
CA ALA A 15 -35.01 24.13 -11.26
C ALA A 15 -33.63 23.73 -11.80
N LEU A 16 -33.65 23.04 -12.95
CA LEU A 16 -32.52 22.86 -13.84
C LEU A 16 -31.83 24.21 -14.07
N LYS A 17 -30.52 24.27 -13.80
CA LYS A 17 -29.63 25.11 -14.59
C LYS A 17 -28.71 24.17 -15.37
N CYS A 18 -29.01 24.05 -16.66
CA CYS A 18 -28.03 23.68 -17.66
C CYS A 18 -26.86 24.68 -17.56
N ALA A 19 -25.74 24.23 -17.01
CA ALA A 19 -24.43 24.81 -17.29
C ALA A 19 -23.73 23.86 -18.26
N ILE A 20 -23.88 24.14 -19.55
CA ILE A 20 -22.96 23.67 -20.57
C ILE A 20 -21.65 24.42 -20.32
N GLY A 21 -20.62 23.70 -19.88
CA GLY A 21 -19.35 24.33 -19.54
C GLY A 21 -18.26 23.32 -19.21
N LYS A 22 -17.56 22.88 -20.27
CA LYS A 22 -16.29 22.15 -20.29
C LYS A 22 -16.37 20.71 -19.81
N GLY A 23 -16.28 19.81 -20.80
CA GLY A 23 -16.08 18.39 -20.55
C GLY A 23 -14.88 18.21 -19.64
N ASP A 24 -15.15 17.68 -18.46
CA ASP A 24 -14.14 17.03 -17.67
C ASP A 24 -13.55 15.93 -18.53
N ASN A 25 -12.30 16.13 -18.93
CA ASN A 25 -11.43 15.04 -19.33
C ASN A 25 -11.17 14.19 -18.08
N ILE A 26 -12.20 13.51 -17.58
CA ILE A 26 -11.98 12.21 -16.95
C ILE A 26 -11.27 11.43 -18.05
N PRO A 27 -10.02 10.98 -17.86
CA PRO A 27 -9.46 10.05 -18.81
C PRO A 27 -10.44 8.89 -18.84
N LYS A 28 -11.13 8.69 -19.98
CA LYS A 28 -11.71 7.40 -20.28
C LYS A 28 -10.59 6.42 -20.01
N ASN A 29 -10.73 5.60 -18.97
CA ASN A 29 -9.85 4.48 -18.70
C ASN A 29 -9.84 3.67 -19.98
N SER A 30 -8.89 3.93 -20.87
CA SER A 30 -8.61 3.06 -21.99
C SER A 30 -8.17 1.78 -21.31
N ILE A 31 -9.02 0.76 -21.40
CA ILE A 31 -8.67 -0.59 -21.03
C ILE A 31 -7.29 -0.85 -21.66
N SER A 32 -6.29 -0.95 -20.80
CA SER A 32 -4.90 -1.03 -21.21
C SER A 32 -4.74 -2.38 -21.90
N ASN A 33 -4.66 -2.37 -23.22
CA ASN A 33 -4.32 -3.55 -24.03
C ASN A 33 -2.85 -3.98 -23.84
N SER A 34 -2.15 -3.34 -22.91
CA SER A 34 -0.76 -3.61 -22.62
C SER A 34 -0.60 -4.94 -21.90
N THR A 35 0.58 -5.52 -22.08
CA THR A 35 0.98 -6.75 -21.38
C THR A 35 1.54 -6.44 -20.00
N LEU A 36 1.72 -7.46 -19.16
CA LEU A 36 2.32 -7.30 -17.83
C LEU A 36 3.74 -6.70 -17.88
N ILE A 37 4.54 -6.99 -18.91
CA ILE A 37 5.90 -6.44 -19.06
C ILE A 37 5.97 -5.12 -19.80
N GLU A 38 4.92 -4.72 -20.53
CA GLU A 38 4.99 -3.55 -21.40
C GLU A 38 5.32 -2.27 -20.61
N GLY A 39 6.43 -1.62 -20.97
CA GLY A 39 6.89 -0.40 -20.32
C GLY A 39 7.42 -0.59 -18.89
N VAL A 40 7.65 -1.84 -18.45
CA VAL A 40 8.31 -2.18 -17.19
C VAL A 40 9.82 -2.28 -17.42
N ASN A 41 10.60 -1.56 -16.61
CA ASN A 41 12.05 -1.65 -16.59
C ASN A 41 12.49 -2.59 -15.46
N THR A 42 12.79 -3.84 -15.80
CA THR A 42 13.25 -4.85 -14.82
C THR A 42 14.64 -4.55 -14.27
N SER A 43 15.50 -3.84 -15.00
CA SER A 43 16.83 -3.44 -14.51
C SER A 43 16.77 -2.35 -13.42
N ALA A 44 15.71 -1.54 -13.42
CA ALA A 44 15.45 -0.52 -12.39
C ALA A 44 14.49 -1.02 -11.28
N SER A 45 14.18 -2.31 -11.27
CA SER A 45 13.26 -2.92 -10.32
C SER A 45 13.80 -2.91 -8.89
N PHE A 46 12.93 -2.64 -7.92
CA PHE A 46 13.23 -2.79 -6.50
C PHE A 46 13.17 -4.25 -6.01
N ILE A 47 12.68 -5.16 -6.85
CA ILE A 47 12.75 -6.61 -6.67
C ILE A 47 13.76 -7.16 -7.68
N LYS A 48 14.81 -7.81 -7.20
CA LYS A 48 15.86 -8.38 -8.05
C LYS A 48 15.45 -9.73 -8.63
N ASN A 49 16.21 -10.19 -9.63
CA ASN A 49 16.09 -11.51 -10.24
C ASN A 49 14.69 -11.76 -10.83
N ILE A 50 14.26 -10.87 -11.73
CA ILE A 50 13.07 -11.09 -12.56
C ILE A 50 13.57 -11.55 -13.93
N GLU A 51 13.61 -12.86 -14.12
CA GLU A 51 14.02 -13.48 -15.36
C GLU A 51 12.82 -13.70 -16.29
N LEU A 52 12.83 -13.00 -17.42
CA LEU A 52 11.76 -13.11 -18.42
C LEU A 52 11.89 -14.39 -19.25
N LYS A 53 10.81 -14.74 -19.94
CA LYS A 53 10.67 -15.87 -20.87
C LYS A 53 10.86 -17.24 -20.22
N GLN A 54 10.57 -17.34 -18.93
CA GLN A 54 10.69 -18.59 -18.18
C GLN A 54 9.40 -19.42 -18.18
N TYR A 55 8.24 -18.79 -17.96
CA TYR A 55 6.98 -19.50 -17.74
C TYR A 55 5.95 -19.17 -18.82
N LYS A 56 5.21 -20.19 -19.26
CA LYS A 56 4.17 -20.06 -20.29
C LYS A 56 2.81 -20.51 -19.77
N TYR A 57 1.80 -19.71 -20.04
CA TYR A 57 0.39 -20.08 -19.91
C TYR A 57 -0.23 -20.19 -21.30
N LYS A 58 -0.76 -21.37 -21.65
CA LYS A 58 -1.37 -21.65 -22.96
C LYS A 58 -0.51 -21.20 -24.15
N GLY A 59 0.79 -21.47 -24.08
CA GLY A 59 1.76 -21.16 -25.13
C GLY A 59 2.26 -19.71 -25.16
N SER A 60 1.67 -18.80 -24.39
CA SER A 60 2.15 -17.41 -24.25
C SER A 60 2.98 -17.26 -22.99
N TYR A 61 4.05 -16.47 -23.02
CA TYR A 61 4.80 -16.17 -21.79
C TYR A 61 3.93 -15.38 -20.81
N ILE A 62 4.08 -15.65 -19.52
CA ILE A 62 3.24 -15.01 -18.48
C ILE A 62 3.37 -13.49 -18.56
N GLU A 63 4.58 -12.96 -18.74
CA GLU A 63 4.82 -11.53 -18.82
C GLU A 63 4.19 -10.85 -20.06
N ASP A 64 3.85 -11.63 -21.08
CA ASP A 64 3.18 -11.18 -22.30
C ASP A 64 1.64 -11.25 -22.20
N LEU A 65 1.08 -11.70 -21.07
CA LEU A 65 -0.37 -11.70 -20.87
C LEU A 65 -0.90 -10.28 -20.77
N LYS A 66 -1.99 -10.00 -21.48
CA LYS A 66 -2.63 -8.68 -21.50
C LYS A 66 -3.37 -8.41 -20.20
N LEU A 67 -3.22 -7.20 -19.64
CA LEU A 67 -3.86 -6.83 -18.39
C LEU A 67 -5.38 -6.95 -18.45
N ASP A 68 -6.00 -6.49 -19.54
CA ASP A 68 -7.45 -6.51 -19.71
C ASP A 68 -8.08 -7.91 -19.64
N THR A 69 -7.33 -8.95 -19.99
CA THR A 69 -7.79 -10.34 -19.89
C THR A 69 -8.06 -10.75 -18.44
N PHE A 70 -7.31 -10.19 -17.49
CA PHE A 70 -7.54 -10.41 -16.07
C PHE A 70 -8.83 -9.76 -15.55
N GLN A 71 -9.54 -8.92 -16.31
CA GLN A 71 -10.88 -8.47 -15.88
C GLN A 71 -11.92 -9.59 -16.01
N LYS A 72 -11.67 -10.58 -16.88
CA LYS A 72 -12.56 -11.71 -17.11
C LYS A 72 -12.40 -12.72 -15.98
N LYS A 73 -13.47 -12.95 -15.22
CA LYS A 73 -13.48 -13.88 -14.08
C LYS A 73 -12.98 -15.28 -14.46
N ASP A 74 -13.48 -15.83 -15.57
CA ASP A 74 -13.12 -17.18 -16.01
C ASP A 74 -11.63 -17.28 -16.34
N PHE A 75 -11.07 -16.26 -16.99
CA PHE A 75 -9.64 -16.21 -17.27
C PHE A 75 -8.83 -16.15 -15.97
N ARG A 76 -9.20 -15.28 -15.01
CA ARG A 76 -8.50 -15.21 -13.71
C ARG A 76 -8.51 -16.55 -12.99
N LEU A 77 -9.68 -17.18 -12.90
CA LEU A 77 -9.83 -18.47 -12.22
C LEU A 77 -8.96 -19.54 -12.89
N GLU A 78 -9.02 -19.63 -14.21
CA GLU A 78 -8.23 -20.61 -14.96
C GLU A 78 -6.72 -20.36 -14.84
N PHE A 79 -6.29 -19.11 -14.95
CA PHE A 79 -4.89 -18.73 -14.82
C PHE A 79 -4.38 -18.95 -13.39
N PHE A 80 -5.16 -18.61 -12.37
CA PHE A 80 -4.79 -18.84 -10.97
C PHE A 80 -4.73 -20.32 -10.64
N ASN A 81 -5.63 -21.14 -11.20
CA ASN A 81 -5.53 -22.60 -11.08
C ASN A 81 -4.27 -23.14 -11.75
N PHE A 82 -3.95 -22.67 -12.96
CA PHE A 82 -2.69 -23.01 -13.63
C PHE A 82 -1.48 -22.65 -12.76
N LEU A 83 -1.47 -21.47 -12.14
CA LEU A 83 -0.43 -21.05 -11.21
C LEU A 83 -0.34 -22.02 -10.03
N LYS A 84 -1.45 -22.41 -9.41
CA LYS A 84 -1.48 -23.35 -8.27
C LYS A 84 -1.01 -24.76 -8.61
N GLU A 85 -1.21 -25.20 -9.85
CA GLU A 85 -0.82 -26.54 -10.32
C GLU A 85 0.65 -26.66 -10.75
N GLN A 86 1.43 -25.57 -10.76
CA GLN A 86 2.85 -25.64 -11.13
C GLN A 86 3.66 -26.40 -10.07
N ASP A 87 4.41 -27.41 -10.53
CA ASP A 87 5.16 -28.34 -9.69
C ASP A 87 6.41 -27.71 -9.03
N PHE A 88 6.77 -28.23 -7.86
CA PHE A 88 7.70 -27.63 -6.91
C PHE A 88 9.20 -27.89 -7.20
N GLU A 89 9.56 -28.52 -8.31
CA GLU A 89 10.94 -28.94 -8.58
C GLU A 89 11.87 -27.85 -9.16
N LYS A 90 11.43 -26.58 -9.24
CA LYS A 90 12.25 -25.45 -9.74
C LYS A 90 12.47 -24.38 -8.67
N GLU A 91 13.70 -23.85 -8.59
CA GLU A 91 14.14 -22.88 -7.58
C GLU A 91 13.34 -21.55 -7.57
N GLU A 92 12.69 -21.19 -8.68
CA GLU A 92 11.70 -20.11 -8.75
C GLU A 92 10.43 -20.61 -9.44
N TYR A 93 9.28 -20.19 -8.92
CA TYR A 93 7.97 -20.68 -9.35
C TYR A 93 7.18 -19.65 -10.15
N ALA A 94 6.26 -20.10 -11.00
CA ALA A 94 5.46 -19.21 -11.84
C ALA A 94 4.61 -18.22 -11.02
N GLN A 95 4.13 -18.64 -9.84
CA GLN A 95 3.35 -17.80 -8.92
C GLN A 95 4.23 -16.68 -8.37
N VAL A 96 5.44 -17.03 -7.93
CA VAL A 96 6.46 -16.09 -7.45
C VAL A 96 6.82 -15.08 -8.53
N PHE A 97 7.16 -15.56 -9.73
CA PHE A 97 7.46 -14.72 -10.88
C PHE A 97 6.34 -13.72 -11.17
N PHE A 98 5.09 -14.21 -11.21
CA PHE A 98 3.92 -13.39 -11.47
C PHE A 98 3.71 -12.30 -10.40
N ILE A 99 3.83 -12.66 -9.12
CA ILE A 99 3.72 -11.72 -7.99
C ILE A 99 4.81 -10.65 -8.07
N LYS A 100 6.08 -11.04 -8.26
CA LYS A 100 7.20 -10.10 -8.40
C LYS A 100 6.95 -9.12 -9.55
N LEU A 101 6.57 -9.62 -10.72
CA LEU A 101 6.30 -8.78 -11.89
C LEU A 101 5.14 -7.81 -11.63
N LEU A 102 4.08 -8.27 -10.98
CA LEU A 102 2.93 -7.43 -10.62
C LEU A 102 3.32 -6.30 -9.67
N LEU A 103 4.07 -6.61 -8.59
CA LEU A 103 4.55 -5.61 -7.62
C LEU A 103 5.46 -4.56 -8.29
N VAL A 104 6.36 -5.00 -9.18
CA VAL A 104 7.23 -4.09 -9.94
C VAL A 104 6.44 -3.23 -10.91
N ARG A 105 5.41 -3.78 -11.54
CA ARG A 105 4.56 -2.97 -12.41
C ARG A 105 3.80 -1.92 -11.61
N ILE A 106 3.22 -2.26 -10.46
CA ILE A 106 2.56 -1.29 -9.55
C ILE A 106 3.54 -0.18 -9.12
N GLN A 107 4.79 -0.55 -8.85
CA GLN A 107 5.84 0.42 -8.52
C GLN A 107 6.02 1.47 -9.64
N GLN A 108 5.98 1.04 -10.90
CA GLN A 108 6.32 1.86 -12.07
C GLN A 108 5.11 2.46 -12.79
N LYS A 109 3.90 1.92 -12.57
CA LYS A 109 2.66 2.26 -13.27
C LYS A 109 1.51 2.38 -12.27
N ASP A 110 0.65 3.37 -12.45
CA ASP A 110 -0.51 3.60 -11.59
C ASP A 110 -1.81 3.10 -12.26
N GLU A 111 -1.78 1.88 -12.78
CA GLU A 111 -2.93 1.27 -13.46
C GLU A 111 -3.85 0.57 -12.44
N ALA A 112 -5.10 1.02 -12.35
CA ALA A 112 -6.07 0.52 -11.38
C ALA A 112 -6.28 -1.00 -11.41
N ILE A 113 -6.21 -1.61 -12.60
CA ILE A 113 -6.36 -3.06 -12.76
C ILE A 113 -5.31 -3.87 -11.99
N LEU A 114 -4.12 -3.30 -11.74
CA LEU A 114 -3.08 -4.00 -11.00
C LEU A 114 -3.45 -4.18 -9.52
N TYR A 115 -4.16 -3.21 -8.95
CA TYR A 115 -4.74 -3.36 -7.62
C TYR A 115 -5.78 -4.49 -7.59
N ASP A 116 -6.67 -4.52 -8.58
CA ASP A 116 -7.71 -5.56 -8.68
C ASP A 116 -7.10 -6.96 -8.79
N ILE A 117 -6.08 -7.13 -9.63
CA ILE A 117 -5.34 -8.40 -9.76
C ILE A 117 -4.67 -8.76 -8.43
N LEU A 118 -3.93 -7.83 -7.82
CA LEU A 118 -3.21 -8.07 -6.57
C LEU A 118 -4.16 -8.46 -5.44
N ASN A 119 -5.32 -7.80 -5.36
CA ASN A 119 -6.32 -8.08 -4.33
C ASN A 119 -6.99 -9.45 -4.53
N HIS A 120 -7.18 -9.89 -5.77
CA HIS A 120 -7.65 -11.26 -6.05
C HIS A 120 -6.60 -12.32 -5.70
N ILE A 121 -5.30 -12.06 -5.91
CA ILE A 121 -4.21 -12.94 -5.47
C ILE A 121 -4.22 -13.04 -3.94
N PHE A 122 -4.28 -11.88 -3.26
CA PHE A 122 -4.28 -11.80 -1.81
C PHE A 122 -5.41 -12.62 -1.16
N LYS A 123 -6.59 -12.66 -1.80
CA LYS A 123 -7.78 -13.38 -1.31
C LYS A 123 -7.82 -14.86 -1.68
N ASP A 124 -6.94 -15.34 -2.55
CA ASP A 124 -6.86 -16.77 -2.86
C ASP A 124 -6.00 -17.46 -1.80
N ASP A 125 -6.54 -18.44 -1.10
CA ASP A 125 -5.87 -19.08 0.05
C ASP A 125 -4.49 -19.66 -0.29
N SER A 126 -4.26 -20.08 -1.54
CA SER A 126 -2.98 -20.64 -1.98
C SER A 126 -2.05 -19.57 -2.51
N LEU A 127 -2.56 -18.67 -3.37
CA LEU A 127 -1.73 -17.61 -3.97
C LEU A 127 -1.38 -16.49 -2.98
N GLY A 128 -2.27 -16.24 -2.01
CA GLY A 128 -2.07 -15.29 -0.92
C GLY A 128 -0.87 -15.67 -0.05
N TYR A 129 -0.66 -16.95 0.24
CA TYR A 129 0.52 -17.44 0.97
C TYR A 129 1.82 -17.01 0.28
N TYR A 130 1.92 -17.15 -1.04
CA TYR A 130 3.10 -16.70 -1.78
C TYR A 130 3.26 -15.18 -1.73
N LEU A 131 2.18 -14.40 -1.65
CA LEU A 131 2.29 -12.95 -1.49
C LEU A 131 2.88 -12.57 -0.12
N GLU A 132 2.63 -13.36 0.93
CA GLU A 132 3.17 -13.12 2.26
C GLU A 132 4.71 -13.17 2.29
N ASP A 133 5.32 -14.05 1.49
CA ASP A 133 6.78 -14.10 1.31
C ASP A 133 7.36 -12.79 0.73
N TYR A 134 6.51 -11.99 0.07
CA TYR A 134 6.86 -10.69 -0.51
C TYR A 134 6.28 -9.51 0.27
N ASN A 135 5.81 -9.73 1.50
CA ASN A 135 5.23 -8.69 2.35
C ASN A 135 6.12 -7.47 2.52
N VAL A 136 7.42 -7.66 2.70
CA VAL A 136 8.36 -6.53 2.84
C VAL A 136 8.37 -5.64 1.59
N TYR A 137 8.15 -6.21 0.40
CA TYR A 137 8.03 -5.45 -0.84
C TYR A 137 6.65 -4.78 -0.97
N LEU A 138 5.58 -5.48 -0.59
CA LEU A 138 4.22 -4.91 -0.53
C LEU A 138 4.17 -3.71 0.41
N TYR A 139 4.77 -3.83 1.60
CA TYR A 139 4.82 -2.75 2.59
C TYR A 139 5.63 -1.56 2.09
N GLN A 140 6.78 -1.79 1.44
CA GLN A 140 7.53 -0.71 0.79
C GLN A 140 6.70 -0.03 -0.30
N LEU A 141 5.96 -0.78 -1.12
CA LEU A 141 5.09 -0.18 -2.13
C LEU A 141 3.98 0.66 -1.51
N PHE A 142 3.36 0.16 -0.44
CA PHE A 142 2.33 0.91 0.28
C PHE A 142 2.89 2.20 0.87
N LEU A 143 4.03 2.17 1.56
CA LEU A 143 4.66 3.38 2.11
C LEU A 143 5.12 4.34 1.00
N TYR A 144 5.44 3.84 -0.20
CA TYR A 144 5.89 4.67 -1.33
C TYR A 144 4.74 5.35 -2.08
N LYS A 145 3.61 4.66 -2.24
CA LYS A 145 2.43 5.11 -2.98
C LYS A 145 1.13 4.74 -2.24
N PRO A 146 0.90 5.25 -1.02
CA PRO A 146 -0.28 4.86 -0.26
C PRO A 146 -1.58 5.25 -0.98
N HIS A 147 -1.57 6.39 -1.69
CA HIS A 147 -2.69 6.84 -2.52
C HIS A 147 -3.12 5.83 -3.60
N PHE A 148 -2.19 5.06 -4.19
CA PHE A 148 -2.55 4.05 -5.19
C PHE A 148 -3.48 2.99 -4.60
N PHE A 149 -3.19 2.54 -3.39
CA PHE A 149 -4.01 1.54 -2.71
C PHE A 149 -5.36 2.13 -2.32
N ILE A 150 -5.38 3.30 -1.67
CA ILE A 150 -6.62 3.94 -1.21
C ILE A 150 -7.59 4.23 -2.37
N LYS A 151 -7.09 4.82 -3.46
CA LYS A 151 -7.92 5.14 -4.65
C LYS A 151 -8.58 3.89 -5.23
N ASN A 152 -7.81 2.82 -5.34
CA ASN A 152 -8.30 1.61 -5.96
C ASN A 152 -9.19 0.79 -5.02
N ALA A 153 -8.95 0.80 -3.71
CA ALA A 153 -9.90 0.25 -2.75
C ALA A 153 -11.26 0.96 -2.82
N TYR A 154 -11.26 2.29 -2.92
CA TYR A 154 -12.48 3.06 -3.14
C TYR A 154 -13.16 2.67 -4.46
N LYS A 155 -12.40 2.65 -5.56
CA LYS A 155 -12.90 2.32 -6.90
C LYS A 155 -13.54 0.93 -6.98
N TYR A 156 -12.90 -0.07 -6.39
CA TYR A 156 -13.34 -1.47 -6.44
C TYR A 156 -14.24 -1.86 -5.26
N GLY A 157 -14.43 -0.97 -4.28
CA GLY A 157 -15.23 -1.22 -3.08
C GLY A 157 -14.63 -2.33 -2.20
N ASP A 158 -13.31 -2.42 -2.16
CA ASP A 158 -12.61 -3.58 -1.59
C ASP A 158 -11.30 -3.17 -0.90
N SER A 159 -11.33 -3.15 0.44
CA SER A 159 -10.23 -2.72 1.30
C SER A 159 -9.33 -3.84 1.80
N SER A 160 -9.56 -5.11 1.42
CA SER A 160 -8.98 -6.24 2.16
C SER A 160 -7.46 -6.22 2.25
N ILE A 161 -6.76 -5.86 1.17
CA ILE A 161 -5.29 -5.74 1.21
C ILE A 161 -4.82 -4.57 2.08
N ILE A 162 -5.60 -3.49 2.17
CA ILE A 162 -5.28 -2.33 3.01
C ILE A 162 -5.49 -2.69 4.48
N ASP A 163 -6.59 -3.37 4.80
CA ASP A 163 -6.88 -3.84 6.16
C ASP A 163 -5.76 -4.76 6.66
N TYR A 164 -5.30 -5.66 5.78
CA TYR A 164 -4.13 -6.50 6.03
C TYR A 164 -2.89 -5.65 6.32
N ILE A 165 -2.53 -4.74 5.41
CA ILE A 165 -1.34 -3.88 5.57
C ILE A 165 -1.42 -3.06 6.86
N ASN A 166 -2.57 -2.49 7.19
CA ASN A 166 -2.76 -1.68 8.40
C ASN A 166 -2.53 -2.52 9.67
N HIS A 167 -2.82 -3.82 9.63
CA HIS A 167 -2.58 -4.74 10.74
C HIS A 167 -1.13 -5.28 10.78
N SER A 168 -0.56 -5.64 9.64
CA SER A 168 0.69 -6.42 9.57
C SER A 168 1.94 -5.57 9.42
N LEU A 169 1.89 -4.49 8.64
CA LEU A 169 3.03 -3.60 8.39
C LEU A 169 3.61 -3.00 9.68
N PRO A 170 2.79 -2.51 10.63
CA PRO A 170 3.34 -1.89 11.84
C PRO A 170 4.22 -2.83 12.65
N ASN A 171 3.80 -4.08 12.82
CA ASN A 171 4.58 -5.10 13.52
C ASN A 171 5.89 -5.42 12.79
N ALA A 172 5.90 -5.33 11.46
CA ALA A 172 7.06 -5.66 10.64
C ALA A 172 8.08 -4.52 10.55
N LEU A 173 7.64 -3.27 10.48
CA LEU A 173 8.49 -2.13 10.10
C LEU A 173 8.53 -0.99 11.11
N LEU A 174 7.52 -0.84 11.97
CA LEU A 174 7.37 0.33 12.83
C LEU A 174 7.76 0.01 14.27
N THR A 175 8.05 1.05 15.05
CA THR A 175 8.37 0.93 16.47
C THR A 175 7.39 1.78 17.26
N ASN A 176 6.62 1.16 18.15
CA ASN A 176 5.71 1.87 19.04
C ASN A 176 6.39 2.23 20.37
N GLU A 177 5.71 3.07 21.15
CA GLU A 177 6.17 3.57 22.44
C GLU A 177 6.42 2.44 23.44
N LYS A 178 5.56 1.41 23.44
CA LYS A 178 5.68 0.26 24.36
C LYS A 178 6.99 -0.48 24.13
N THR A 179 7.37 -0.72 22.88
CA THR A 179 8.63 -1.37 22.53
C THR A 179 9.83 -0.53 22.99
N ILE A 180 9.79 0.79 22.78
CA ILE A 180 10.84 1.72 23.25
C ILE A 180 10.99 1.66 24.76
N LYS A 181 9.88 1.80 25.51
CA LYS A 181 9.87 1.82 26.98
C LYS A 181 10.31 0.49 27.59
N ASN A 182 9.85 -0.63 27.03
CA ASN A 182 10.26 -1.97 27.48
C ASN A 182 11.76 -2.20 27.36
N ASP A 183 12.41 -1.48 26.44
CA ASP A 183 13.83 -1.59 26.17
C ASP A 183 14.65 -0.52 26.91
N MET A 184 14.04 0.18 27.87
CA MET A 184 14.62 1.29 28.63
C MET A 184 15.05 2.47 27.74
N GLY A 185 14.27 2.72 26.68
CA GLY A 185 14.43 3.84 25.79
C GLY A 185 13.63 5.08 26.20
N GLU A 186 14.20 6.26 25.96
CA GLU A 186 13.61 7.58 26.18
C GLU A 186 13.72 8.42 24.90
N ILE A 187 12.62 9.07 24.49
CA ILE A 187 12.56 9.91 23.29
C ILE A 187 13.02 11.32 23.65
N LEU A 188 14.07 11.82 22.98
CA LEU A 188 14.72 13.09 23.36
C LEU A 188 14.01 14.36 22.86
N LYS A 189 12.95 14.25 22.05
CA LYS A 189 12.21 15.40 21.50
C LYS A 189 10.71 15.14 21.46
N GLU A 190 9.95 16.10 21.99
CA GLU A 190 8.49 16.11 22.02
C GLU A 190 7.93 17.27 21.19
N ASN A 191 6.81 17.04 20.49
CA ASN A 191 5.70 18.00 20.31
C ASN A 191 4.60 17.51 19.33
N ASP A 192 4.83 16.47 18.51
CA ASP A 192 3.86 16.00 17.50
C ASP A 192 3.60 14.47 17.56
N ASN A 193 2.49 14.02 16.96
CA ASN A 193 2.23 12.60 16.70
C ASN A 193 3.40 11.99 15.91
N GLN A 194 3.89 10.84 16.37
CA GLN A 194 5.03 10.18 15.74
C GLN A 194 4.67 8.79 15.26
N LEU A 195 5.09 8.49 14.03
CA LEU A 195 5.07 7.15 13.46
C LEU A 195 6.50 6.78 13.11
N LEU A 196 7.12 5.93 13.93
CA LEU A 196 8.56 5.76 13.94
C LEU A 196 8.98 4.53 13.14
N ILE A 197 9.90 4.74 12.20
CA ILE A 197 10.63 3.68 11.52
C ILE A 197 12.13 3.83 11.80
N SER A 198 12.79 2.76 12.21
CA SER A 198 14.21 2.81 12.60
C SER A 198 15.11 3.01 11.39
N GLU A 199 16.24 3.67 11.57
CA GLU A 199 17.23 3.85 10.51
C GLU A 199 17.72 2.51 9.95
N GLN A 200 17.96 1.53 10.82
CA GLN A 200 18.36 0.19 10.43
C GLN A 200 17.34 -0.46 9.49
N GLN A 201 16.04 -0.31 9.78
CA GLN A 201 14.98 -0.84 8.93
C GLN A 201 14.93 -0.15 7.57
N VAL A 202 15.06 1.18 7.54
CA VAL A 202 15.10 1.98 6.30
C VAL A 202 16.32 1.62 5.45
N ASP A 203 17.44 1.26 6.08
CA ASP A 203 18.65 0.92 5.34
C ASP A 203 18.55 -0.40 4.56
N LEU A 204 17.70 -1.32 5.01
CA LEU A 204 17.38 -2.59 4.36
C LEU A 204 16.39 -2.46 3.19
N PHE A 205 15.75 -1.30 3.01
CA PHE A 205 14.79 -1.10 1.92
C PHE A 205 15.46 -1.18 0.56
N SER A 206 14.87 -1.98 -0.33
CA SER A 206 15.31 -2.14 -1.71
C SER A 206 14.78 -1.03 -2.61
N LEU A 207 13.65 -0.41 -2.26
CA LEU A 207 13.06 0.69 -3.01
C LEU A 207 13.76 2.01 -2.68
N ALA A 208 14.79 2.34 -3.47
CA ALA A 208 15.66 3.51 -3.24
C ALA A 208 14.89 4.85 -3.17
N ALA A 209 13.84 5.01 -3.98
CA ALA A 209 13.01 6.22 -3.96
C ALA A 209 12.27 6.41 -2.62
N LEU A 210 11.74 5.32 -2.05
CA LEU A 210 11.12 5.34 -0.72
C LEU A 210 12.16 5.65 0.36
N LYS A 211 13.31 4.97 0.32
CA LYS A 211 14.42 5.20 1.25
C LYS A 211 14.79 6.69 1.29
N ASN A 212 14.96 7.30 0.11
CA ASN A 212 15.27 8.73 -0.02
C ASN A 212 14.15 9.64 0.48
N LYS A 213 12.87 9.26 0.32
CA LYS A 213 11.73 10.01 0.89
C LYS A 213 11.72 9.96 2.42
N ILE A 214 11.93 8.77 3.02
CA ILE A 214 11.93 8.59 4.47
C ILE A 214 13.11 9.31 5.13
N LYS A 215 14.32 9.23 4.56
CA LYS A 215 15.51 9.89 5.12
C LYS A 215 15.44 11.42 5.15
N LYS A 216 14.48 12.02 4.44
CA LYS A 216 14.22 13.47 4.46
C LYS A 216 13.22 13.89 5.54
N GLN A 217 12.60 12.94 6.22
CA GLN A 217 11.64 13.22 7.28
C GLN A 217 12.34 13.61 8.59
N SER A 218 11.57 14.13 9.53
CA SER A 218 12.06 14.52 10.85
C SER A 218 12.74 13.35 11.56
N VAL A 219 13.93 13.62 12.09
CA VAL A 219 14.73 12.63 12.83
C VAL A 219 14.38 12.68 14.32
N ILE A 220 14.12 11.51 14.90
CA ILE A 220 13.85 11.30 16.32
C ILE A 220 14.97 10.42 16.88
N GLU A 221 15.61 10.92 17.93
CA GLU A 221 16.64 10.18 18.66
C GLU A 221 16.03 9.56 19.91
N VAL A 222 16.30 8.27 20.09
CA VAL A 222 15.91 7.51 21.26
C VAL A 222 17.16 7.08 22.00
N PHE A 223 17.29 7.55 23.24
CA PHE A 223 18.37 7.16 24.13
C PHE A 223 17.97 5.90 24.89
N TYR A 224 18.77 4.85 24.80
CA TYR A 224 18.59 3.60 25.52
C TYR A 224 19.62 3.48 26.64
N ALA A 225 19.12 3.30 27.87
CA ALA A 225 19.96 3.02 29.03
C ALA A 225 20.63 1.63 28.94
N PRO A 226 21.70 1.37 29.72
CA PRO A 226 22.32 0.06 29.81
C PRO A 226 21.32 -1.04 30.19
N SER A 227 21.19 -2.06 29.34
CA SER A 227 20.31 -3.20 29.53
C SER A 227 20.85 -4.44 28.82
N LEU A 228 20.24 -5.60 29.02
CA LEU A 228 20.61 -6.82 28.31
C LEU A 228 20.57 -6.62 26.78
N LYS A 229 19.56 -5.90 26.26
CA LYS A 229 19.40 -5.64 24.82
C LYS A 229 20.45 -4.70 24.26
N THR A 230 20.96 -3.77 25.07
CA THR A 230 22.03 -2.86 24.66
C THR A 230 23.43 -3.40 24.96
N GLY A 231 23.54 -4.63 25.46
CA GLY A 231 24.81 -5.22 25.86
C GLY A 231 25.44 -4.48 27.04
N TRP A 232 24.61 -3.98 27.95
CA TRP A 232 24.99 -3.18 29.12
C TRP A 232 25.74 -1.89 28.79
N LYS A 233 25.40 -1.26 27.66
CA LYS A 233 25.96 0.03 27.24
C LYS A 233 24.86 1.00 26.87
N GLU A 234 25.14 2.29 27.03
CA GLU A 234 24.28 3.33 26.49
C GLU A 234 24.31 3.29 24.97
N LYS A 235 23.14 3.47 24.35
CA LYS A 235 23.01 3.52 22.89
C LYS A 235 21.99 4.56 22.50
N THR A 236 22.33 5.42 21.54
CA THR A 236 21.33 6.24 20.85
C THR A 236 20.96 5.56 19.54
N ALA A 237 19.66 5.40 19.29
CA ALA A 237 19.15 4.91 18.01
C ALA A 237 18.35 6.00 17.31
N VAL A 238 18.47 6.00 15.99
CA VAL A 238 17.87 7.00 15.09
C VAL A 238 16.61 6.42 14.48
N TYR A 239 15.54 7.20 14.51
CA TYR A 239 14.26 6.92 13.90
C TYR A 239 13.85 8.07 12.98
N TYR A 240 13.10 7.76 11.94
CA TYR A 240 12.45 8.74 11.08
C TYR A 240 10.95 8.80 11.43
N ASN A 241 10.42 10.00 11.66
CA ASN A 241 8.98 10.20 11.86
C ASN A 241 8.27 10.34 10.52
N ILE A 242 7.55 9.29 10.11
CA ILE A 242 6.84 9.22 8.82
C ILE A 242 5.36 9.60 8.92
N TYR A 243 4.89 10.09 10.08
CA TYR A 243 3.46 10.36 10.32
C TYR A 243 2.88 11.37 9.32
N ASN A 244 3.50 12.55 9.19
CA ASN A 244 3.04 13.58 8.26
C ASN A 244 3.21 13.12 6.82
N TYR A 245 4.35 12.52 6.48
CA TYR A 245 4.61 12.00 5.14
C TYR A 245 3.49 11.10 4.61
N ILE A 246 3.07 10.08 5.39
CA ILE A 246 2.03 9.15 4.95
C ILE A 246 0.68 9.86 4.82
N ASN A 247 0.29 10.66 5.82
CA ASN A 247 -1.02 11.30 5.81
C ASN A 247 -1.12 12.41 4.75
N GLU A 248 -0.05 13.15 4.48
CA GLU A 248 0.02 14.17 3.43
C GLU A 248 0.01 13.53 2.03
N GLU A 249 0.84 12.52 1.76
CA GLU A 249 0.87 11.84 0.45
C GLU A 249 -0.49 11.25 0.05
N ILE A 250 -1.24 10.75 1.04
CA ILE A 250 -2.62 10.31 0.85
C ILE A 250 -3.49 11.54 0.59
N SER A 251 -3.53 12.48 1.52
CA SER A 251 -4.43 13.63 1.48
C SER A 251 -4.29 14.46 0.22
N THR A 252 -3.08 14.77 -0.27
CA THR A 252 -2.93 15.65 -1.45
C THR A 252 -3.30 14.99 -2.77
N SER A 253 -3.36 13.66 -2.80
CA SER A 253 -3.48 12.89 -4.03
C SER A 253 -4.91 12.42 -4.31
N LEU A 254 -5.81 12.47 -3.33
CA LEU A 254 -7.18 11.93 -3.40
C LEU A 254 -8.23 12.99 -3.80
N THR A 255 -9.29 12.55 -4.47
CA THR A 255 -10.52 13.35 -4.63
C THR A 255 -11.22 13.55 -3.27
N VAL A 256 -12.28 14.37 -3.25
CA VAL A 256 -13.05 14.62 -2.02
C VAL A 256 -13.68 13.33 -1.49
N GLU A 257 -14.26 12.52 -2.37
CA GLU A 257 -14.93 11.26 -2.03
C GLU A 257 -13.92 10.20 -1.57
N GLU A 258 -12.80 10.08 -2.29
CA GLU A 258 -11.71 9.16 -1.92
C GLU A 258 -11.10 9.53 -0.57
N ARG A 259 -10.93 10.83 -0.29
CA ARG A 259 -10.44 11.32 1.00
C ARG A 259 -11.43 11.03 2.13
N LYS A 260 -12.71 11.27 1.91
CA LYS A 260 -13.75 10.91 2.88
C LYS A 260 -13.72 9.42 3.18
N TYR A 261 -13.61 8.58 2.15
CA TYR A 261 -13.45 7.14 2.32
C TYR A 261 -12.20 6.80 3.16
N PHE A 262 -11.06 7.45 2.91
CA PHE A 262 -9.86 7.27 3.72
C PHE A 262 -10.07 7.67 5.19
N GLU A 263 -10.65 8.84 5.43
CA GLU A 263 -10.89 9.38 6.76
C GLU A 263 -11.82 8.51 7.59
N GLU A 264 -12.86 7.94 6.97
CA GLU A 264 -13.85 7.10 7.64
C GLU A 264 -13.35 5.68 7.94
N ASN A 265 -12.46 5.13 7.11
CA ASN A 265 -12.10 3.71 7.19
C ASN A 265 -10.68 3.45 7.72
N PHE A 266 -9.76 4.39 7.53
CA PHE A 266 -8.34 4.14 7.76
C PHE A 266 -7.63 5.21 8.57
N TYR A 267 -8.22 6.40 8.76
CA TYR A 267 -7.54 7.49 9.46
C TYR A 267 -7.70 7.40 10.99
N PRO A 268 -6.61 7.63 11.77
CA PRO A 268 -5.23 7.72 11.30
C PRO A 268 -4.66 6.34 10.97
N MET A 269 -3.88 6.25 9.89
CA MET A 269 -3.22 4.99 9.52
C MET A 269 -2.28 4.54 10.64
N PHE A 270 -2.27 3.23 10.91
CA PHE A 270 -1.42 2.59 11.92
C PHE A 270 -1.64 3.13 13.34
N GLN A 271 -2.89 3.38 13.71
CA GLN A 271 -3.27 4.06 14.95
C GLN A 271 -2.58 3.54 16.22
N ASP A 272 -2.44 2.22 16.39
CA ASP A 272 -1.84 1.59 17.58
C ASP A 272 -0.33 1.80 17.70
N TYR A 273 0.31 2.26 16.62
CA TYR A 273 1.74 2.53 16.57
C TYR A 273 2.07 4.02 16.62
N ILE A 274 1.05 4.88 16.68
CA ILE A 274 1.25 6.32 16.85
C ILE A 274 1.70 6.56 18.28
N VAL A 275 2.95 7.02 18.43
CA VAL A 275 3.44 7.56 19.69
C VAL A 275 2.81 8.93 19.86
N LYS A 276 1.90 9.02 20.83
CA LYS A 276 1.25 10.27 21.22
C LYS A 276 2.00 10.82 22.42
N ASN A 277 2.20 12.13 22.44
CA ASN A 277 2.56 12.77 23.70
C ASN A 277 1.32 12.73 24.63
N LYS A 278 1.50 12.43 25.91
CA LYS A 278 0.47 12.50 26.94
C LYS A 278 0.85 13.51 28.00
#